data_AF-A0A0G4LAY0-F1
#
_entry.id   AF-A0A0G4LAY0-F1
#
_cell.length_a   1.000
_cell.length_b   1.000
_cell.length_c   1.000
_cell.angle_alpha   90.00
_cell.angle_beta   90.00
_cell.angle_gamma   90.00
#
_symmetry.space_group_name_H-M   'P 1'
#
loop_
_entity.id
_entity.type
_entity.pdbx_description
1 polymer ?
#
loop_
_entity_poly.entity_id
_entity_poly.type
_entity_poly.pdbx_seq_one_letter_code
_entity_poly.pdbx_strand_id
1 'polypeptide(L)'
;MGQVFPETSAAEADLLLRSNAIKRTQQAAADEDEEEDTVEQEFIVEQMLHIAITLDYSDEVGRRKMFALLRQSLSIPELPDDVTKLTVNVLRDICAPDAAGEKEFCSIVLEAVADVHDTIVDDVAPDADTTEDSFHSARSEVAGDTTPKKRGQSPEEDEEESQAKAIKEIMVNMKCLHIVQCMLSNVAGDLQQNDHLVAMLNNLVVPAVRSHEAPVRERGLVCLGLCSLLDRSLAEENLTLFMHFFTKGHTALQITALQILTDILNVHGSQLLATTPALLKVYIKALRSGSKAPEVQAAATLAASKLLLGPYMTILPDFLAFIWASHVSWAARVDEVTAMRT
;
A
#
# COMPACT_ATOMS: atom_id res chain seq x y z
N MET A 1 -66.32 17.62 -34.61
CA MET A 1 -65.12 18.47 -34.48
C MET A 1 -64.84 18.61 -32.99
N GLY A 2 -63.85 17.99 -32.36
CA GLY A 2 -62.79 17.07 -32.73
C GLY A 2 -62.02 16.83 -31.42
N GLN A 3 -61.84 15.58 -31.01
CA GLN A 3 -61.01 15.22 -29.86
C GLN A 3 -59.55 15.57 -30.17
N VAL A 4 -58.87 16.26 -29.25
CA VAL A 4 -57.42 16.42 -29.27
C VAL A 4 -56.88 15.86 -27.97
N PHE A 5 -56.10 14.79 -28.11
CA PHE A 5 -55.50 13.94 -27.10
C PHE A 5 -54.40 14.64 -26.27
N PRO A 6 -54.15 14.25 -25.01
CA PRO A 6 -52.96 14.62 -24.25
C PRO A 6 -51.77 13.65 -24.45
N GLU A 7 -51.75 12.88 -25.56
CA GLU A 7 -50.75 11.82 -25.82
C GLU A 7 -49.34 12.35 -26.16
N THR A 8 -49.17 13.65 -26.42
CA THR A 8 -47.87 14.22 -26.84
C THR A 8 -46.86 14.37 -25.69
N SER A 9 -47.30 14.64 -24.46
CA SER A 9 -46.39 14.84 -23.31
C SER A 9 -45.76 13.53 -22.80
N ALA A 10 -46.50 12.42 -22.84
CA ALA A 10 -45.98 11.11 -22.42
C ALA A 10 -44.99 10.53 -23.45
N ALA A 11 -45.27 10.76 -24.74
CA ALA A 11 -44.39 10.35 -25.82
C ALA A 11 -43.05 11.13 -25.80
N GLU A 12 -43.09 12.44 -25.54
CA GLU A 12 -41.87 13.27 -25.40
C GLU A 12 -41.03 12.87 -24.18
N ALA A 13 -41.66 12.55 -23.05
CA ALA A 13 -40.96 12.07 -21.85
C ALA A 13 -40.30 10.68 -22.06
N ASP A 14 -40.98 9.75 -22.73
CA ASP A 14 -40.42 8.44 -23.10
C ASP A 14 -39.25 8.58 -24.09
N LEU A 15 -39.33 9.52 -25.04
CA LEU A 15 -38.27 9.79 -26.00
C LEU A 15 -37.00 10.37 -25.33
N LEU A 16 -37.17 11.26 -24.35
CA LEU A 16 -36.08 11.84 -23.56
C LEU A 16 -35.39 10.79 -22.67
N LEU A 17 -36.18 9.92 -22.03
CA LEU A 17 -35.65 8.82 -21.22
C LEU A 17 -34.83 7.83 -22.05
N ARG A 18 -35.33 7.46 -23.24
CA ARG A 18 -34.60 6.60 -24.17
C ARG A 18 -33.32 7.27 -24.71
N SER A 19 -33.36 8.56 -25.02
CA SER A 19 -32.19 9.33 -25.45
C SER A 19 -31.10 9.35 -24.37
N ASN A 20 -31.47 9.59 -23.11
CA ASN A 20 -30.52 9.55 -22.00
C ASN A 20 -29.98 8.14 -21.71
N ALA A 21 -30.80 7.10 -21.88
CA ALA A 21 -30.34 5.72 -21.74
C ALA A 21 -29.33 5.34 -22.84
N ILE A 22 -29.58 5.75 -24.09
CA ILE A 22 -28.65 5.55 -25.21
C ILE A 22 -27.34 6.30 -24.97
N LYS A 23 -27.40 7.56 -24.51
CA LYS A 23 -26.20 8.33 -24.17
C LYS A 23 -25.40 7.67 -23.04
N ARG A 24 -26.06 7.18 -21.98
CA ARG A 24 -25.38 6.44 -20.90
C ARG A 24 -24.74 5.14 -21.38
N THR A 25 -25.37 4.44 -22.32
CA THR A 25 -24.83 3.21 -22.89
C THR A 25 -23.65 3.51 -23.83
N GLN A 26 -23.71 4.62 -24.57
CA GLN A 26 -22.61 5.08 -25.43
C GLN A 26 -21.44 5.62 -24.63
N GLN A 27 -21.72 6.32 -23.52
CA GLN A 27 -20.70 6.77 -22.57
C GLN A 27 -20.03 5.55 -21.93
N ALA A 28 -20.81 4.61 -21.39
CA ALA A 28 -20.27 3.38 -20.82
C ALA A 28 -19.45 2.54 -21.82
N ALA A 29 -19.89 2.44 -23.08
CA ALA A 29 -19.13 1.74 -24.11
C ALA A 29 -17.83 2.48 -24.50
N ALA A 30 -17.85 3.81 -24.53
CA ALA A 30 -16.64 4.60 -24.77
C ALA A 30 -15.68 4.56 -23.58
N ASP A 31 -16.21 4.59 -22.36
CA ASP A 31 -15.44 4.45 -21.12
C ASP A 31 -14.82 3.02 -21.06
N GLU A 32 -15.55 1.98 -21.48
CA GLU A 32 -15.03 0.60 -21.60
C GLU A 32 -13.90 0.48 -22.65
N ASP A 33 -14.06 1.10 -23.83
CA ASP A 33 -13.02 1.11 -24.87
C ASP A 33 -11.75 1.88 -24.40
N GLU A 34 -11.93 3.01 -23.71
CA GLU A 34 -10.82 3.78 -23.12
C GLU A 34 -10.11 2.99 -21.99
N GLU A 35 -10.85 2.30 -21.13
CA GLU A 35 -10.29 1.42 -20.10
C GLU A 35 -9.47 0.27 -20.72
N GLU A 36 -9.97 -0.40 -21.76
CA GLU A 36 -9.19 -1.45 -22.46
C GLU A 36 -7.87 -0.92 -23.03
N ASP A 37 -7.91 0.24 -23.71
CA ASP A 37 -6.72 0.90 -24.26
C ASP A 37 -5.71 1.25 -23.15
N THR A 38 -6.16 1.69 -21.97
CA THR A 38 -5.27 1.96 -20.83
C THR A 38 -4.57 0.71 -20.33
N VAL A 39 -5.29 -0.40 -20.18
CA VAL A 39 -4.72 -1.69 -19.73
C VAL A 39 -3.68 -2.21 -20.72
N GLU A 40 -3.93 -2.08 -22.02
CA GLU A 40 -2.95 -2.45 -23.04
C GLU A 40 -1.68 -1.58 -22.95
N GLN A 41 -1.83 -0.28 -22.75
CA GLN A 41 -0.70 0.64 -22.59
C GLN A 41 0.11 0.33 -21.33
N GLU A 42 -0.55 0.06 -20.20
CA GLU A 42 0.10 -0.34 -18.95
C GLU A 42 0.95 -1.59 -19.14
N PHE A 43 0.39 -2.60 -19.82
CA PHE A 43 1.10 -3.84 -20.13
C PHE A 43 2.32 -3.58 -21.02
N ILE A 44 2.20 -2.75 -22.05
CA ILE A 44 3.33 -2.38 -22.92
C ILE A 44 4.45 -1.72 -22.10
N VAL A 45 4.10 -0.77 -21.23
CA VAL A 45 5.06 -0.06 -20.37
C VAL A 45 5.74 -1.04 -19.41
N GLU A 46 4.99 -1.96 -18.81
CA GLU A 46 5.54 -3.01 -17.95
C GLU A 46 6.59 -3.85 -18.69
N GLN A 47 6.29 -4.31 -19.91
CA GLN A 47 7.23 -5.09 -20.72
C GLN A 47 8.46 -4.27 -21.12
N MET A 48 8.28 -2.98 -21.44
CA MET A 48 9.40 -2.08 -21.73
C MET A 48 10.31 -1.89 -20.52
N LEU A 49 9.75 -1.79 -19.30
CA LEU A 49 10.54 -1.69 -18.07
C LEU A 49 11.27 -3.01 -17.74
N HIS A 50 10.67 -4.16 -18.02
CA HIS A 50 11.39 -5.44 -17.91
C HIS A 50 12.62 -5.50 -18.80
N ILE A 51 12.52 -4.99 -20.04
CA ILE A 51 13.68 -4.85 -20.93
C ILE A 51 14.68 -3.86 -20.33
N ALA A 52 14.20 -2.71 -19.82
CA ALA A 52 15.05 -1.65 -19.27
C ALA A 52 15.95 -2.12 -18.10
N ILE A 53 15.48 -3.04 -17.25
CA ILE A 53 16.30 -3.64 -16.17
C ILE A 53 17.51 -4.41 -16.73
N THR A 54 17.41 -4.93 -17.96
CA THR A 54 18.48 -5.74 -18.59
C THR A 54 19.47 -4.92 -19.42
N LEU A 55 19.25 -3.61 -19.55
CA LEU A 55 20.08 -2.75 -20.39
C LEU A 55 21.36 -2.31 -19.69
N ASP A 56 22.40 -2.09 -20.49
CA ASP A 56 23.64 -1.48 -20.05
C ASP A 56 23.52 0.06 -20.14
N TYR A 57 23.65 0.73 -19.01
CA TYR A 57 23.58 2.18 -18.88
C TYR A 57 24.94 2.88 -18.97
N SER A 58 25.92 2.26 -19.64
CA SER A 58 27.23 2.85 -19.92
C SER A 58 27.18 4.09 -20.82
N ASP A 59 26.13 4.25 -21.65
CA ASP A 59 25.90 5.47 -22.40
C ASP A 59 25.31 6.58 -21.51
N GLU A 60 26.09 7.63 -21.27
CA GLU A 60 25.72 8.72 -20.38
C GLU A 60 24.46 9.46 -20.85
N VAL A 61 24.27 9.62 -22.17
CA VAL A 61 23.13 10.37 -22.72
C VAL A 61 21.84 9.58 -22.53
N GLY A 62 21.84 8.30 -22.89
CA GLY A 62 20.73 7.37 -22.68
C GLY A 62 20.40 7.23 -21.20
N ARG A 63 21.42 7.01 -20.35
CA ARG A 63 21.25 6.90 -18.90
C ARG A 63 20.55 8.11 -18.30
N ARG A 64 21.00 9.33 -18.62
CA ARG A 64 20.40 10.56 -18.08
C ARG A 64 18.97 10.78 -18.55
N LYS A 65 18.65 10.41 -19.80
CA LYS A 65 17.27 10.49 -20.31
C LYS A 65 16.35 9.50 -19.61
N MET A 66 16.80 8.25 -19.44
CA MET A 66 16.05 7.22 -18.73
C MET A 66 15.84 7.61 -17.27
N PHE A 67 16.88 8.10 -16.61
CA PHE A 67 16.79 8.62 -15.24
C PHE A 67 15.73 9.71 -15.09
N ALA A 68 15.76 10.73 -15.97
CA ALA A 68 14.80 11.83 -15.91
C ALA A 68 13.36 11.36 -16.17
N LEU A 69 13.17 10.47 -17.15
CA LEU A 69 11.86 9.89 -17.46
C LEU A 69 11.29 9.11 -16.28
N LEU A 70 12.06 8.16 -15.72
CA LEU A 70 11.59 7.29 -14.64
C LEU A 70 11.28 8.08 -13.38
N ARG A 71 12.11 9.08 -13.05
CA ARG A 71 11.86 9.96 -11.92
C ARG A 71 10.56 10.75 -12.11
N GLN A 72 10.34 11.34 -13.29
CA GLN A 72 9.10 12.06 -13.59
C GLN A 72 7.87 11.13 -13.54
N SER A 73 7.99 9.91 -14.08
CA SER A 73 6.92 8.92 -14.05
C SER A 73 6.55 8.51 -12.63
N LEU A 74 7.53 8.41 -11.72
CA LEU A 74 7.30 8.00 -10.34
C LEU A 74 6.47 9.02 -9.53
N SER A 75 6.47 10.29 -9.93
CA SER A 75 5.65 11.35 -9.31
C SER A 75 4.18 11.30 -9.76
N ILE A 76 3.76 10.37 -10.62
CA ILE A 76 2.37 10.20 -11.06
C ILE A 76 1.59 9.39 -10.01
N PRO A 77 0.56 9.94 -9.35
CA PRO A 77 -0.18 9.24 -8.28
C PRO A 77 -0.90 7.97 -8.77
N GLU A 78 -1.41 8.01 -10.00
CA GLU A 78 -2.20 6.93 -10.63
C GLU A 78 -1.33 5.87 -11.31
N LEU A 79 0.00 5.96 -11.19
CA LEU A 79 0.89 4.96 -11.79
C LEU A 79 0.55 3.56 -11.25
N PRO A 80 0.43 2.51 -12.08
CA PRO A 80 0.14 1.17 -11.58
C PRO A 80 1.22 0.62 -10.64
N ASP A 81 0.84 -0.28 -9.72
CA ASP A 81 1.73 -0.79 -8.68
C ASP A 81 2.92 -1.59 -9.24
N ASP A 82 2.71 -2.41 -10.27
CA ASP A 82 3.77 -3.19 -10.91
C ASP A 82 4.72 -2.30 -11.73
N VAL A 83 4.16 -1.32 -12.46
CA VAL A 83 4.95 -0.29 -13.17
C VAL A 83 5.79 0.52 -12.19
N THR A 84 5.23 0.88 -11.03
CA THR A 84 5.94 1.58 -9.95
C THR A 84 7.12 0.77 -9.45
N LYS A 85 6.90 -0.52 -9.16
CA LYS A 85 7.94 -1.43 -8.69
C LYS A 85 9.07 -1.56 -9.71
N LEU A 86 8.74 -1.77 -10.99
CA LEU A 86 9.75 -1.87 -12.05
C LEU A 86 10.50 -0.55 -12.25
N THR A 87 9.81 0.59 -12.21
CA THR A 87 10.41 1.93 -12.29
C THR A 87 11.44 2.15 -11.20
N VAL A 88 11.11 1.80 -9.95
CA VAL A 88 12.02 1.90 -8.81
C VAL A 88 13.23 0.96 -8.97
N ASN A 89 13.03 -0.27 -9.47
CA ASN A 89 14.13 -1.20 -9.73
C ASN A 89 15.10 -0.66 -10.79
N VAL A 90 14.58 -0.12 -11.91
CA VAL A 90 15.44 0.48 -12.95
C VAL A 90 16.18 1.72 -12.42
N LEU A 91 15.51 2.57 -11.61
CA LEU A 91 16.17 3.69 -10.95
C LEU A 91 17.32 3.23 -10.05
N ARG A 92 17.17 2.12 -9.33
CA ARG A 92 18.25 1.55 -8.51
C ARG A 92 19.43 1.12 -9.37
N ASP A 93 19.19 0.45 -10.49
CA ASP A 93 20.24 -0.03 -11.41
C ASP A 93 20.99 1.12 -12.12
N ILE A 94 20.33 2.25 -12.34
CA ILE A 94 20.96 3.45 -12.91
C ILE A 94 21.87 4.14 -11.89
N CYS A 95 21.50 4.14 -10.61
CA CYS A 95 22.30 4.72 -9.54
C CYS A 95 23.58 3.92 -9.27
N ALA A 96 24.59 4.56 -8.69
CA ALA A 96 25.82 3.86 -8.32
C ALA A 96 25.54 2.76 -7.27
N PRO A 97 26.25 1.62 -7.33
CA PRO A 97 26.04 0.50 -6.42
C PRO A 97 26.64 0.74 -5.01
N ASP A 98 27.36 1.83 -4.81
CA ASP A 98 27.96 2.18 -3.53
C ASP A 98 26.97 2.90 -2.60
N ALA A 99 27.42 3.18 -1.37
CA ALA A 99 26.61 3.86 -0.36
C ALA A 99 26.19 5.28 -0.78
N ALA A 100 26.98 5.95 -1.63
CA ALA A 100 26.62 7.29 -2.13
C ALA A 100 25.47 7.20 -3.14
N GLY A 101 25.52 6.24 -4.07
CA GLY A 101 24.43 6.00 -5.00
C GLY A 101 23.17 5.44 -4.35
N GLU A 102 23.28 4.69 -3.24
CA GLU A 102 22.13 4.32 -2.41
C GLU A 102 21.46 5.53 -1.76
N LYS A 103 22.24 6.47 -1.22
CA LYS A 103 21.70 7.73 -0.68
C LYS A 103 21.03 8.58 -1.76
N GLU A 104 21.65 8.70 -2.93
CA GLU A 104 21.07 9.39 -4.09
C GLU A 104 19.75 8.75 -4.50
N PHE A 105 19.71 7.43 -4.65
CA PHE A 105 18.49 6.67 -4.93
C PHE A 105 17.39 6.94 -3.91
N CYS A 106 17.69 6.86 -2.61
CA CYS A 106 16.71 7.17 -1.57
C CYS A 106 16.20 8.62 -1.66
N SER A 107 17.09 9.58 -1.89
CA SER A 107 16.71 10.99 -2.03
C SER A 107 15.75 11.20 -3.20
N ILE A 108 16.01 10.58 -4.35
CA ILE A 108 15.18 10.73 -5.56
C ILE A 108 13.79 10.13 -5.35
N VAL A 109 13.74 8.93 -4.78
CA VAL A 109 12.46 8.24 -4.57
C VAL A 109 11.61 8.97 -3.53
N LEU A 110 12.22 9.49 -2.45
CA LEU A 110 11.49 10.25 -1.44
C LEU A 110 11.04 11.62 -1.93
N GLU A 111 11.73 12.22 -2.90
CA GLU A 111 11.23 13.43 -3.56
C GLU A 111 9.97 13.14 -4.37
N ALA A 112 9.95 12.04 -5.14
CA ALA A 112 8.73 11.62 -5.83
C ALA A 112 7.57 11.29 -4.86
N VAL A 113 7.88 10.72 -3.68
CA VAL A 113 6.88 10.52 -2.62
C VAL A 113 6.33 11.85 -2.11
N ALA A 114 7.16 12.88 -1.94
CA ALA A 114 6.72 14.20 -1.55
C ALA A 114 5.82 14.83 -2.64
N ASP A 115 6.22 14.76 -3.90
CA ASP A 115 5.40 15.23 -5.03
C ASP A 115 4.02 14.56 -5.04
N VAL A 116 3.96 13.24 -4.85
CA VAL A 116 2.70 12.48 -4.81
C VAL A 116 1.88 12.88 -3.59
N HIS A 117 2.49 13.05 -2.42
CA HIS A 117 1.80 13.46 -1.20
C HIS A 117 1.23 14.88 -1.32
N ASP A 118 1.94 15.80 -1.98
CA ASP A 118 1.49 17.19 -2.13
C ASP A 118 0.24 17.34 -3.01
N THR A 119 -0.09 16.33 -3.83
CA THR A 119 -1.38 16.27 -4.55
C THR A 119 -2.61 16.21 -3.62
N ILE A 120 -2.42 15.85 -2.35
CA ILE A 120 -3.46 15.95 -1.32
C ILE A 120 -3.79 17.42 -1.03
N VAL A 121 -2.80 18.30 -1.07
CA VAL A 121 -2.89 19.72 -0.69
C VAL A 121 -3.32 20.58 -1.87
N ASP A 122 -2.83 20.31 -3.08
CA ASP A 122 -3.04 21.16 -4.26
C ASP A 122 -4.47 21.07 -4.85
N ASP A 123 -5.18 19.96 -4.65
CA ASP A 123 -6.61 19.86 -5.00
C ASP A 123 -7.54 20.48 -3.94
N VAL A 124 -6.96 21.03 -2.87
CA VAL A 124 -7.63 21.99 -1.99
C VAL A 124 -7.44 23.40 -2.56
N ALA A 125 -7.80 23.60 -3.84
CA ALA A 125 -7.89 24.95 -4.38
C ALA A 125 -8.97 25.75 -3.62
N PRO A 126 -8.74 27.05 -3.37
CA PRO A 126 -9.37 27.80 -2.30
C PRO A 126 -10.74 28.37 -2.73
N ASP A 127 -11.80 27.56 -2.66
CA ASP A 127 -13.18 28.08 -2.69
C ASP A 127 -13.66 28.43 -1.27
N ALA A 128 -12.86 29.22 -0.57
CA ALA A 128 -13.32 29.98 0.57
C ALA A 128 -12.40 31.18 0.79
N ASP A 129 -12.92 32.36 0.42
CA ASP A 129 -12.55 33.67 0.92
C ASP A 129 -12.65 33.72 2.46
N THR A 130 -11.78 32.97 3.14
CA THR A 130 -11.64 32.89 4.59
C THR A 130 -10.29 33.45 4.99
N THR A 131 -9.90 34.56 4.37
CA THR A 131 -9.18 35.57 5.14
C THR A 131 -10.16 36.13 6.17
N GLU A 132 -9.75 36.07 7.45
CA GLU A 132 -10.37 36.72 8.62
C GLU A 132 -11.18 35.84 9.59
N ASP A 133 -10.61 34.73 10.06
CA ASP A 133 -10.80 34.33 11.47
C ASP A 133 -9.87 35.14 12.39
N SER A 134 -10.09 36.45 12.43
CA SER A 134 -9.49 37.33 13.42
C SER A 134 -10.38 38.54 13.66
N PHE A 135 -11.42 38.35 14.47
CA PHE A 135 -11.86 39.24 15.56
C PHE A 135 -13.29 38.88 16.01
N HIS A 136 -13.40 37.91 16.93
CA HIS A 136 -14.57 37.85 17.81
C HIS A 136 -14.38 38.83 18.96
N SER A 137 -14.92 40.05 18.83
CA SER A 137 -15.54 40.82 19.94
C SER A 137 -15.97 42.23 19.50
N ALA A 138 -17.28 42.43 19.31
CA ALA A 138 -18.00 43.61 19.79
C ALA A 138 -19.52 43.42 19.60
N ARG A 139 -20.27 43.51 20.70
CA ARG A 139 -21.74 43.68 20.71
C ARG A 139 -22.12 44.97 19.99
N SER A 140 -23.19 44.95 19.18
CA SER A 140 -24.22 46.00 19.19
C SER A 140 -25.47 45.55 18.44
N GLU A 141 -26.62 45.72 19.10
CA GLU A 141 -27.92 45.74 18.44
C GLU A 141 -28.00 46.92 17.47
N VAL A 142 -28.66 46.73 16.32
CA VAL A 142 -29.64 47.66 15.69
C VAL A 142 -30.19 47.02 14.41
N ALA A 143 -31.50 47.17 14.23
CA ALA A 143 -32.32 46.66 13.13
C ALA A 143 -32.03 47.33 11.77
N GLY A 144 -32.27 46.60 10.68
CA GLY A 144 -32.32 47.16 9.32
C GLY A 144 -32.49 46.09 8.23
N ASP A 145 -33.59 46.21 7.50
CA ASP A 145 -34.15 45.39 6.42
C ASP A 145 -33.26 45.13 5.17
N THR A 146 -33.66 44.11 4.40
CA THR A 146 -33.31 43.73 2.99
C THR A 146 -32.29 42.59 2.70
N THR A 147 -32.82 41.56 2.00
CA THR A 147 -32.33 40.26 1.45
C THR A 147 -30.95 40.24 0.73
N PRO A 148 -30.21 39.09 0.65
CA PRO A 148 -30.67 37.82 0.03
C PRO A 148 -30.35 36.50 0.76
N LYS A 149 -31.23 35.51 0.53
CA LYS A 149 -31.10 34.10 0.91
C LYS A 149 -29.73 33.54 0.50
N LYS A 150 -28.87 33.25 1.48
CA LYS A 150 -27.80 32.26 1.35
C LYS A 150 -28.49 30.93 1.05
N ARG A 151 -28.28 30.39 -0.15
CA ARG A 151 -28.61 28.99 -0.48
C ARG A 151 -27.95 28.15 0.61
N GLY A 152 -28.76 27.51 1.44
CA GLY A 152 -28.26 26.51 2.37
C GLY A 152 -27.70 25.38 1.53
N GLN A 153 -26.38 25.21 1.56
CA GLN A 153 -25.74 23.95 1.22
C GLN A 153 -26.34 22.91 2.15
N SER A 154 -26.91 21.84 1.59
CA SER A 154 -27.54 20.81 2.40
C SER A 154 -26.46 20.08 3.20
N PRO A 155 -26.69 19.75 4.49
CA PRO A 155 -25.73 18.99 5.29
C PRO A 155 -25.34 17.64 4.68
N GLU A 156 -26.15 17.11 3.76
CA GLU A 156 -25.86 15.87 3.00
C GLU A 156 -24.74 16.06 1.94
N GLU A 157 -24.60 17.25 1.34
CA GLU A 157 -23.56 17.53 0.33
C GLU A 157 -22.18 17.73 0.99
N ASP A 158 -22.15 18.29 2.20
CA ASP A 158 -20.92 18.49 2.98
C ASP A 158 -20.33 17.15 3.51
N GLU A 159 -21.20 16.19 3.85
CA GLU A 159 -20.77 14.86 4.31
C GLU A 159 -20.16 14.03 3.17
N GLU A 160 -20.75 14.05 1.97
CA GLU A 160 -20.24 13.31 0.80
C GLU A 160 -18.89 13.84 0.34
N GLU A 161 -18.71 15.16 0.32
CA GLU A 161 -17.43 15.80 -0.02
C GLU A 161 -16.33 15.45 1.00
N SER A 162 -16.66 15.42 2.30
CA SER A 162 -15.71 15.05 3.36
C SER A 162 -15.24 13.60 3.24
N GLN A 163 -16.14 12.69 2.87
CA GLN A 163 -15.81 11.28 2.66
C GLN A 163 -14.94 11.08 1.42
N ALA A 164 -15.24 11.79 0.32
CA ALA A 164 -14.41 11.75 -0.88
C ALA A 164 -12.97 12.23 -0.62
N LYS A 165 -12.81 13.30 0.18
CA LYS A 165 -11.49 13.80 0.60
C LYS A 165 -10.73 12.76 1.44
N ALA A 166 -11.41 12.12 2.40
CA ALA A 166 -10.79 11.08 3.22
C ALA A 166 -10.35 9.86 2.40
N ILE A 167 -11.18 9.42 1.44
CA ILE A 167 -10.84 8.32 0.54
C ILE A 167 -9.59 8.67 -0.30
N LYS A 168 -9.55 9.88 -0.86
CA LYS A 168 -8.40 10.36 -1.62
C LYS A 168 -7.13 10.39 -0.78
N GLU A 169 -7.19 10.92 0.43
CA GLU A 169 -6.06 10.94 1.36
C GLU A 169 -5.55 9.52 1.67
N ILE A 170 -6.46 8.56 1.89
CA ILE A 170 -6.11 7.15 2.08
C ILE A 170 -5.40 6.59 0.84
N MET A 171 -5.91 6.86 -0.36
CA MET A 171 -5.33 6.38 -1.62
C MET A 171 -3.92 6.94 -1.84
N VAL A 172 -3.72 8.24 -1.63
CA VAL A 172 -2.41 8.87 -1.79
C VAL A 172 -1.41 8.35 -0.74
N ASN A 173 -1.84 8.20 0.52
CA ASN A 173 -0.99 7.61 1.55
C ASN A 173 -0.61 6.16 1.22
N MET A 174 -1.54 5.37 0.70
CA MET A 174 -1.27 4.01 0.22
C MET A 174 -0.26 4.01 -0.92
N LYS A 175 -0.37 4.95 -1.86
CA LYS A 175 0.56 5.10 -2.96
C LYS A 175 1.96 5.46 -2.49
N CYS A 176 2.08 6.45 -1.62
CA CYS A 176 3.35 6.86 -1.01
C CYS A 176 4.05 5.69 -0.32
N LEU A 177 3.30 4.92 0.48
CA LEU A 177 3.82 3.75 1.16
C LEU A 177 4.24 2.64 0.20
N HIS A 178 3.53 2.44 -0.92
CA HIS A 178 3.93 1.47 -1.95
C HIS A 178 5.25 1.86 -2.63
N ILE A 179 5.43 3.14 -2.97
CA ILE A 179 6.70 3.65 -3.51
C ILE A 179 7.84 3.41 -2.51
N VAL A 180 7.62 3.72 -1.21
CA VAL A 180 8.59 3.47 -0.14
C VAL A 180 8.86 1.97 0.05
N GLN A 181 7.85 1.11 -0.05
CA GLN A 181 8.03 -0.34 0.01
C GLN A 181 8.95 -0.83 -1.12
N CYS A 182 8.75 -0.33 -2.34
CA CYS A 182 9.60 -0.64 -3.49
C CYS A 182 11.04 -0.12 -3.28
N MET A 183 11.19 1.09 -2.72
CA MET A 183 12.50 1.65 -2.37
C MET A 183 13.24 0.76 -1.37
N LEU A 184 12.60 0.44 -0.24
CA LEU A 184 13.19 -0.34 0.84
C LEU A 184 13.58 -1.76 0.40
N SER A 185 12.89 -2.32 -0.59
CA SER A 185 13.23 -3.63 -1.17
C SER A 185 14.53 -3.61 -1.98
N ASN A 186 15.05 -2.42 -2.32
CA ASN A 186 16.25 -2.19 -3.13
C ASN A 186 17.40 -1.56 -2.32
N VAL A 187 17.26 -1.45 -1.00
CA VAL A 187 18.27 -0.90 -0.08
C VAL A 187 18.90 -2.04 0.71
N ALA A 188 20.23 -2.01 0.85
CA ALA A 188 20.98 -3.02 1.61
C ALA A 188 21.91 -2.41 2.67
N GLY A 189 22.06 -1.08 2.70
CA GLY A 189 22.85 -0.37 3.70
C GLY A 189 22.23 -0.35 5.11
N ASP A 190 22.98 0.24 6.04
CA ASP A 190 22.54 0.44 7.42
C ASP A 190 21.59 1.64 7.52
N LEU A 191 20.45 1.46 8.18
CA LEU A 191 19.41 2.49 8.28
C LEU A 191 19.91 3.78 8.94
N GLN A 192 20.76 3.67 9.97
CA GLN A 192 21.25 4.83 10.74
C GLN A 192 22.32 5.63 9.97
N GLN A 193 22.91 5.05 8.92
CA GLN A 193 23.90 5.73 8.09
C GLN A 193 23.29 6.58 6.97
N ASN A 194 21.98 6.49 6.77
CA ASN A 194 21.27 7.19 5.71
C ASN A 194 20.13 8.06 6.28
N ASP A 195 20.38 9.37 6.36
CA ASP A 195 19.45 10.34 6.93
C ASP A 195 18.08 10.35 6.22
N HIS A 196 18.05 10.02 4.92
CA HIS A 196 16.81 9.89 4.16
C HIS A 196 15.92 8.75 4.68
N LEU A 197 16.52 7.61 5.04
CA LEU A 197 15.78 6.47 5.60
C LEU A 197 15.27 6.78 7.01
N VAL A 198 16.09 7.44 7.83
CA VAL A 198 15.69 7.87 9.18
C VAL A 198 14.53 8.87 9.11
N ALA A 199 14.60 9.85 8.20
CA ALA A 199 13.53 10.82 8.00
C ALA A 199 12.24 10.14 7.51
N MET A 200 12.34 9.25 6.53
CA MET A 200 11.19 8.48 6.02
C MET A 200 10.55 7.61 7.10
N LEU A 201 11.35 6.92 7.91
CA LEU A 201 10.85 6.10 9.01
C LEU A 201 10.01 6.92 9.98
N ASN A 202 10.53 8.08 10.41
CA ASN A 202 9.90 8.91 11.42
C ASN A 202 8.69 9.70 10.90
N ASN A 203 8.74 10.17 9.65
CA ASN A 203 7.73 11.07 9.10
C ASN A 203 6.63 10.35 8.31
N LEU A 204 6.85 9.12 7.85
CA LEU A 204 5.88 8.39 7.04
C LEU A 204 5.53 7.01 7.62
N VAL A 205 6.52 6.15 7.89
CA VAL A 205 6.25 4.75 8.29
C VAL A 205 5.69 4.63 9.71
N VAL A 206 6.31 5.29 10.69
CA VAL A 206 5.83 5.25 12.09
C VAL A 206 4.41 5.83 12.22
N PRO A 207 4.07 6.98 11.59
CA PRO A 207 2.70 7.46 11.53
C PRO A 207 1.75 6.47 10.85
N ALA A 208 2.13 5.87 9.71
CA ALA A 208 1.28 4.93 8.99
C ALA A 208 0.89 3.71 9.83
N VAL A 209 1.85 3.08 10.54
CA VAL A 209 1.60 1.93 11.43
C VAL A 209 0.65 2.27 12.58
N ARG A 210 0.56 3.55 12.96
CA ARG A 210 -0.35 4.04 14.01
C ARG A 210 -1.68 4.57 13.46
N SER A 211 -1.86 4.58 12.14
CA SER A 211 -3.09 5.06 11.50
C SER A 211 -4.31 4.26 11.94
N HIS A 212 -5.46 4.93 12.00
CA HIS A 212 -6.76 4.29 12.23
C HIS A 212 -7.26 3.53 10.99
N GLU A 213 -6.83 3.97 9.80
CA GLU A 213 -7.18 3.36 8.53
C GLU A 213 -6.43 2.04 8.33
N ALA A 214 -7.18 0.95 8.22
CA ALA A 214 -6.61 -0.40 8.12
C ALA A 214 -5.64 -0.58 6.94
N PRO A 215 -5.96 -0.13 5.70
CA PRO A 215 -5.05 -0.29 4.57
C PRO A 215 -3.70 0.39 4.79
N VAL A 216 -3.72 1.64 5.27
CA VAL A 216 -2.52 2.44 5.56
C VAL A 216 -1.69 1.79 6.66
N ARG A 217 -2.34 1.32 7.72
CA ARG A 217 -1.68 0.63 8.84
C ARG A 217 -1.02 -0.68 8.43
N GLU A 218 -1.70 -1.48 7.62
CA GLU A 218 -1.19 -2.75 7.13
C GLU A 218 0.00 -2.55 6.17
N ARG A 219 -0.08 -1.55 5.28
CA ARG A 219 1.04 -1.20 4.41
C ARG A 219 2.23 -0.64 5.20
N GLY A 220 1.97 0.22 6.18
CA GLY A 220 2.99 0.73 7.09
C GLY A 220 3.72 -0.38 7.84
N LEU A 221 3.01 -1.46 8.22
CA LEU A 221 3.63 -2.62 8.88
C LEU A 221 4.68 -3.29 8.00
N VAL A 222 4.41 -3.42 6.71
CA VAL A 222 5.36 -4.00 5.74
C VAL A 222 6.60 -3.13 5.63
N CYS A 223 6.43 -1.82 5.48
CA CYS A 223 7.57 -0.87 5.43
C CYS A 223 8.39 -0.90 6.72
N LEU A 224 7.74 -0.97 7.89
CA LEU A 224 8.44 -1.11 9.17
C LEU A 224 9.21 -2.45 9.25
N GLY A 225 8.63 -3.52 8.72
CA GLY A 225 9.29 -4.82 8.60
C GLY A 225 10.57 -4.74 7.76
N LEU A 226 10.52 -4.09 6.61
CA LEU A 226 11.69 -3.86 5.76
C LEU A 226 12.75 -2.99 6.45
N CYS A 227 12.34 -1.91 7.11
CA CYS A 227 13.25 -1.08 7.93
C CYS A 227 13.92 -1.90 9.04
N SER A 228 13.18 -2.83 9.65
CA SER A 228 13.70 -3.74 10.68
C SER A 228 14.73 -4.72 10.14
N LEU A 229 14.79 -4.98 8.83
CA LEU A 229 15.88 -5.78 8.25
C LEU A 229 17.19 -4.99 8.15
N LEU A 230 17.11 -3.66 8.05
CA LEU A 230 18.26 -2.76 7.91
C LEU A 230 18.89 -2.38 9.27
N ASP A 231 18.13 -2.45 10.37
CA ASP A 231 18.63 -2.14 11.72
C ASP A 231 18.16 -3.16 12.76
N ARG A 232 19.11 -3.71 13.52
CA ARG A 232 18.86 -4.72 14.54
C ARG A 232 18.13 -4.13 15.76
N SER A 233 18.51 -2.93 16.21
CA SER A 233 17.84 -2.29 17.36
C SER A 233 16.36 -2.07 17.08
N LEU A 234 16.04 -1.53 15.90
CA LEU A 234 14.68 -1.32 15.46
C LEU A 234 13.88 -2.63 15.41
N ALA A 235 14.48 -3.73 14.93
CA ALA A 235 13.84 -5.03 14.92
C ALA A 235 13.50 -5.50 16.34
N GLU A 236 14.45 -5.46 17.27
CA GLU A 236 14.30 -5.92 18.65
C GLU A 236 13.21 -5.15 19.39
N GLU A 237 13.15 -3.83 19.22
CA GLU A 237 12.12 -2.97 19.82
C GLU A 237 10.71 -3.28 19.30
N ASN A 238 10.58 -3.64 18.01
CA ASN A 238 9.29 -3.83 17.34
C ASN A 238 8.83 -5.28 17.26
N LEU A 239 9.60 -6.27 17.76
CA LEU A 239 9.18 -7.68 17.78
C LEU A 239 7.79 -7.88 18.41
N THR A 240 7.54 -7.18 19.51
CA THR A 240 6.26 -7.28 20.23
C THR A 240 5.07 -6.78 19.40
N LEU A 241 5.30 -5.75 18.58
CA LEU A 241 4.32 -5.20 17.65
C LEU A 241 3.96 -6.22 16.57
N PHE A 242 4.96 -6.79 15.88
CA PHE A 242 4.70 -7.82 14.86
C PHE A 242 3.96 -9.04 15.43
N MET A 243 4.32 -9.48 16.64
CA MET A 243 3.60 -10.57 17.33
C MET A 243 2.15 -10.18 17.69
N HIS A 244 1.89 -8.91 17.99
CA HIS A 244 0.53 -8.41 18.22
C HIS A 244 -0.31 -8.47 16.93
N PHE A 245 0.25 -8.01 15.81
CA PHE A 245 -0.38 -8.09 14.49
C PHE A 245 -0.69 -9.54 14.10
N PHE A 246 0.21 -10.50 14.36
CA PHE A 246 -0.11 -11.92 14.19
C PHE A 246 -1.25 -12.39 15.12
N THR A 247 -1.30 -11.91 16.35
CA THR A 247 -2.28 -12.38 17.33
C THR A 247 -3.68 -11.85 17.08
N LYS A 248 -3.80 -10.62 16.58
CA LYS A 248 -5.06 -9.88 16.43
C LYS A 248 -5.50 -9.65 14.99
N GLY A 249 -4.59 -9.80 14.02
CA GLY A 249 -4.88 -9.57 12.61
C GLY A 249 -5.75 -10.65 11.98
N HIS A 250 -6.36 -10.30 10.85
CA HIS A 250 -6.99 -11.24 9.93
C HIS A 250 -5.92 -12.09 9.22
N THR A 251 -6.35 -13.16 8.54
CA THR A 251 -5.47 -14.17 7.93
C THR A 251 -4.30 -13.59 7.13
N ALA A 252 -4.54 -12.64 6.22
CA ALA A 252 -3.48 -12.02 5.41
C ALA A 252 -2.44 -11.25 6.27
N LEU A 253 -2.90 -10.54 7.30
CA LEU A 253 -2.03 -9.81 8.22
C LEU A 253 -1.24 -10.74 9.13
N GLN A 254 -1.81 -11.89 9.51
CA GLN A 254 -1.09 -12.95 10.22
C GLN A 254 0.04 -13.52 9.38
N ILE A 255 -0.22 -13.80 8.10
CA ILE A 255 0.78 -14.28 7.16
C ILE A 255 1.90 -13.24 6.98
N THR A 256 1.54 -11.98 6.78
CA THR A 256 2.49 -10.87 6.63
C THR A 256 3.38 -10.71 7.86
N ALA A 257 2.78 -10.67 9.06
CA ALA A 257 3.54 -10.60 10.31
C ALA A 257 4.48 -11.80 10.49
N LEU A 258 4.05 -13.00 10.09
CA LEU A 258 4.88 -14.20 10.16
C LEU A 258 6.05 -14.14 9.20
N GLN A 259 5.86 -13.63 7.98
CA GLN A 259 6.92 -13.40 7.00
C GLN A 259 7.96 -12.41 7.55
N ILE A 260 7.52 -11.24 8.05
CA ILE A 260 8.40 -10.23 8.65
C ILE A 260 9.22 -10.82 9.81
N LEU A 261 8.57 -11.52 10.74
CA LEU A 261 9.25 -12.16 11.87
C LEU A 261 10.26 -13.22 11.42
N THR A 262 9.97 -13.93 10.33
CA THR A 262 10.87 -14.95 9.77
C THR A 262 12.08 -14.29 9.11
N ASP A 263 11.88 -13.22 8.37
CA ASP A 263 12.96 -12.50 7.69
C ASP A 263 13.88 -11.80 8.71
N ILE A 264 13.32 -11.20 9.77
CA ILE A 264 14.09 -10.66 10.91
C ILE A 264 14.98 -11.75 11.54
N LEU A 265 14.45 -12.95 11.76
CA LEU A 265 15.23 -14.06 12.31
C LEU A 265 16.33 -14.55 11.36
N ASN A 266 16.08 -14.53 10.05
CA ASN A 266 17.09 -14.91 9.05
C ASN A 266 18.21 -13.87 8.92
N VAL A 267 17.90 -12.58 9.06
CA VAL A 267 18.86 -11.48 8.94
C VAL A 267 19.64 -11.26 10.23
N HIS A 268 18.96 -11.09 11.37
CA HIS A 268 19.60 -10.72 12.65
C HIS A 268 19.97 -11.92 13.52
N GLY A 269 19.52 -13.11 13.14
CA GLY A 269 19.90 -14.38 13.74
C GLY A 269 18.92 -14.92 14.79
N SER A 270 19.08 -16.21 15.08
CA SER A 270 18.21 -17.02 15.94
C SER A 270 18.29 -16.66 17.44
N GLN A 271 19.25 -15.84 17.86
CA GLN A 271 19.42 -15.36 19.24
C GLN A 271 18.19 -14.60 19.75
N LEU A 272 17.42 -14.01 18.84
CA LEU A 272 16.14 -13.37 19.13
C LEU A 272 15.10 -14.35 19.69
N LEU A 273 15.15 -15.64 19.31
CA LEU A 273 14.27 -16.67 19.89
C LEU A 273 14.60 -16.95 21.35
N ALA A 274 15.88 -16.90 21.72
CA ALA A 274 16.32 -17.09 23.10
C ALA A 274 15.94 -15.89 23.98
N THR A 275 16.10 -14.68 23.44
CA THR A 275 15.79 -13.42 24.15
C THR A 275 14.28 -13.17 24.23
N THR A 276 13.51 -13.65 23.25
CA THR A 276 12.06 -13.44 23.17
C THR A 276 11.33 -14.79 23.02
N PRO A 277 11.15 -15.56 24.10
CA PRO A 277 10.52 -16.89 24.04
C PRO A 277 9.05 -16.86 23.60
N ALA A 278 8.38 -15.70 23.65
CA ALA A 278 7.04 -15.51 23.10
C ALA A 278 7.00 -15.71 21.58
N LEU A 279 8.11 -15.46 20.88
CA LEU A 279 8.21 -15.61 19.43
C LEU A 279 8.02 -17.06 18.99
N LEU A 280 8.57 -18.01 19.74
CA LEU A 280 8.35 -19.44 19.50
C LEU A 280 6.86 -19.82 19.60
N LYS A 281 6.12 -19.21 20.53
CA LYS A 281 4.68 -19.45 20.70
C LYS A 281 3.87 -18.98 19.50
N VAL A 282 4.32 -17.93 18.79
CA VAL A 282 3.70 -17.46 17.55
C VAL A 282 3.77 -18.56 16.48
N TYR A 283 4.96 -19.10 16.22
CA TYR A 283 5.13 -20.19 15.23
C TYR A 283 4.35 -21.45 15.60
N ILE A 284 4.38 -21.87 16.88
CA ILE A 284 3.61 -23.03 17.35
C ILE A 284 2.10 -22.80 17.15
N LYS A 285 1.60 -21.60 17.47
CA LYS A 285 0.18 -21.25 17.28
C LYS A 285 -0.18 -21.25 15.79
N ALA A 286 0.68 -20.69 14.93
CA ALA A 286 0.48 -20.67 13.49
C ALA A 286 0.40 -22.09 12.90
N LEU A 287 1.33 -22.97 13.27
CA LEU A 287 1.35 -24.38 12.84
C LEU A 287 0.11 -25.16 13.29
N ARG A 288 -0.44 -24.84 14.46
CA ARG A 288 -1.68 -25.47 14.98
C ARG A 288 -2.96 -24.91 14.38
N SER A 289 -2.87 -23.83 13.60
CA SER A 289 -4.05 -23.14 13.05
C SER A 289 -4.66 -23.84 11.82
N GLY A 290 -4.12 -24.98 11.40
CA GLY A 290 -4.52 -25.68 10.17
C GLY A 290 -6.00 -25.99 10.00
N SER A 291 -6.75 -26.20 11.09
CA SER A 291 -8.19 -26.44 11.00
C SER A 291 -9.03 -25.17 10.85
N LYS A 292 -8.47 -23.98 11.13
CA LYS A 292 -9.17 -22.69 11.08
C LYS A 292 -8.68 -21.79 9.95
N ALA A 293 -7.38 -21.83 9.68
CA ALA A 293 -6.68 -20.99 8.71
C ALA A 293 -5.55 -21.81 8.08
N PRO A 294 -5.84 -22.63 7.05
CA PRO A 294 -4.84 -23.46 6.38
C PRO A 294 -3.73 -22.63 5.73
N GLU A 295 -4.02 -21.42 5.27
CA GLU A 295 -3.05 -20.50 4.66
C GLU A 295 -1.98 -20.05 5.68
N VAL A 296 -2.40 -19.78 6.92
CA VAL A 296 -1.48 -19.42 8.03
C VAL A 296 -0.60 -20.60 8.40
N GLN A 297 -1.16 -21.82 8.43
CA GLN A 297 -0.38 -23.03 8.67
C GLN A 297 0.64 -23.26 7.56
N ALA A 298 0.26 -23.07 6.30
CA ALA A 298 1.16 -23.20 5.15
C ALA A 298 2.32 -22.19 5.25
N ALA A 299 2.02 -20.92 5.51
CA ALA A 299 3.02 -19.88 5.73
C ALA A 299 3.96 -20.23 6.89
N ALA A 300 3.43 -20.76 7.99
CA ALA A 300 4.23 -21.20 9.14
C ALA A 300 5.13 -22.40 8.85
N THR A 301 4.65 -23.33 8.05
CA THR A 301 5.43 -24.51 7.62
C THR A 301 6.59 -24.08 6.73
N LEU A 302 6.34 -23.14 5.81
CA LEU A 302 7.37 -22.56 4.95
C LEU A 302 8.38 -21.74 5.77
N ALA A 303 7.92 -20.91 6.71
CA ALA A 303 8.78 -20.15 7.60
C ALA A 303 9.69 -21.06 8.45
N ALA A 304 9.10 -22.10 9.07
CA ALA A 304 9.85 -23.10 9.81
C ALA A 304 10.91 -23.80 8.95
N SER A 305 10.56 -24.13 7.70
CA SER A 305 11.48 -24.76 6.74
C SER A 305 12.63 -23.83 6.33
N LYS A 306 12.36 -22.54 6.11
CA LYS A 306 13.39 -21.54 5.84
C LYS A 306 14.37 -21.41 7.01
N LEU A 307 13.84 -21.31 8.23
CA LEU A 307 14.64 -21.22 9.44
C LEU A 307 15.47 -22.48 9.68
N LEU A 308 14.95 -23.66 9.31
CA LEU A 308 15.66 -24.95 9.34
C LEU A 308 16.85 -25.02 8.39
N LEU A 309 16.71 -24.47 7.19
CA LEU A 309 17.75 -24.48 6.16
C LEU A 309 18.78 -23.35 6.36
N GLY A 310 18.45 -22.35 7.19
CA GLY A 310 19.33 -21.23 7.47
C GLY A 310 20.62 -21.65 8.21
N PRO A 311 21.79 -21.11 7.84
CA PRO A 311 23.07 -21.51 8.42
C PRO A 311 23.25 -21.15 9.92
N TYR A 312 22.32 -20.37 10.49
CA TYR A 312 22.42 -19.82 11.86
C TYR A 312 21.48 -20.47 12.87
N MET A 313 20.80 -21.56 12.50
CA MET A 313 19.75 -22.14 13.33
C MET A 313 20.18 -23.52 13.85
N THR A 314 20.97 -23.55 14.93
CA THR A 314 21.06 -24.75 15.80
C THR A 314 19.77 -24.84 16.60
N ILE A 315 18.77 -25.47 16.01
CA ILE A 315 17.42 -25.54 16.59
C ILE A 315 17.43 -26.43 17.84
N LEU A 316 16.74 -25.97 18.89
CA LEU A 316 16.35 -26.80 20.03
C LEU A 316 15.63 -28.06 19.51
N PRO A 317 16.09 -29.28 19.80
CA PRO A 317 15.52 -30.54 19.30
C PRO A 317 13.99 -30.64 19.37
N ASP A 318 13.37 -29.97 20.34
CA ASP A 318 11.93 -29.91 20.55
C ASP A 318 11.16 -29.19 19.43
N PHE A 319 11.73 -28.14 18.82
CA PHE A 319 11.08 -27.41 17.72
C PHE A 319 11.12 -28.21 16.42
N LEU A 320 12.23 -28.93 16.17
CA LEU A 320 12.37 -29.91 15.10
C LEU A 320 11.34 -31.05 15.22
N ALA A 321 11.21 -31.64 16.41
CA ALA A 321 10.24 -32.68 16.68
C ALA A 321 8.80 -32.19 16.48
N PHE A 322 8.51 -30.93 16.85
CA PHE A 322 7.19 -30.33 16.69
C PHE A 322 6.83 -30.05 15.22
N ILE A 323 7.78 -29.56 14.41
CA ILE A 323 7.59 -29.34 12.97
C ILE A 323 7.35 -30.68 12.27
N TRP A 324 8.16 -31.70 12.58
CA TRP A 324 8.03 -33.02 12.00
C TRP A 324 6.69 -33.67 12.36
N ALA A 325 6.26 -33.58 13.62
CA ALA A 325 4.94 -34.07 14.06
C ALA A 325 3.78 -33.31 13.38
N SER A 326 3.92 -32.00 13.18
CA SER A 326 2.90 -31.19 12.49
C SER A 326 2.80 -31.54 11.01
N HIS A 327 3.94 -31.81 10.35
CA HIS A 327 3.99 -32.22 8.95
C HIS A 327 3.39 -33.62 8.74
N VAL A 328 3.69 -34.58 9.63
CA VAL A 328 3.09 -35.93 9.61
C VAL A 328 1.58 -35.86 9.87
N SER A 329 1.14 -35.04 10.81
CA SER A 329 -0.29 -34.85 11.08
C SER A 329 -1.03 -34.14 9.95
N TRP A 330 -0.39 -33.22 9.23
CA TRP A 330 -0.96 -32.55 8.07
C TRP A 330 -1.05 -33.50 6.88
N ALA A 331 0.03 -34.22 6.55
CA ALA A 331 0.04 -35.22 5.49
C ALA A 331 -1.04 -36.29 5.70
N ALA A 332 -1.16 -36.82 6.94
CA ALA A 332 -2.20 -37.78 7.28
C ALA A 332 -3.64 -37.24 7.07
N ARG A 333 -3.89 -35.95 7.33
CA ARG A 333 -5.19 -35.31 7.08
C ARG A 333 -5.48 -35.09 5.60
N VAL A 334 -4.46 -34.73 4.81
CA VAL A 334 -4.61 -34.56 3.36
C VAL A 334 -4.95 -35.91 2.71
N ASP A 335 -4.28 -36.98 3.13
CA ASP A 335 -4.57 -38.34 2.65
C ASP A 335 -6.00 -38.78 3.01
N GLU A 336 -6.48 -38.46 4.22
CA GLU A 336 -7.84 -38.77 4.68
C GLU A 336 -8.92 -38.00 3.90
N VAL A 337 -8.68 -36.72 3.60
CA VAL A 337 -9.59 -35.88 2.78
C VAL A 337 -9.58 -36.32 1.32
N THR A 338 -8.44 -36.77 0.80
CA THR A 338 -8.31 -37.27 -0.57
C THR A 338 -9.01 -38.63 -0.71
N ALA A 339 -8.91 -39.50 0.30
CA ALA A 339 -9.59 -40.80 0.35
C ALA A 339 -11.12 -40.68 0.50
N MET A 340 -11.64 -39.60 1.10
CA MET A 340 -13.10 -39.33 1.15
C MET A 340 -13.68 -38.80 -0.16
N ARG A 341 -12.84 -38.37 -1.12
CA ARG A 341 -13.27 -37.83 -2.42
C ARG A 341 -13.25 -38.87 -3.56
N THR A 342 -12.80 -40.09 -3.29
CA THR A 342 -12.81 -41.26 -4.19
C THR A 342 -13.87 -42.26 -3.75
#